data_AF-A0A1F9CY46-F1
#
_entry.id   AF-A0A1F9CY46-F1
#
_cell.length_a   1.000
_cell.length_b   1.000
_cell.length_c   1.000
_cell.angle_alpha   90.00
_cell.angle_beta   90.00
_cell.angle_gamma   90.00
#
_symmetry.space_group_name_H-M   'P 1'
#
loop_
_entity.id
_entity.type
_entity.pdbx_description
1 polymer ?
#
loop_
_entity_poly.entity_id
_entity_poly.type
_entity_poly.pdbx_seq_one_letter_code
_entity_poly.pdbx_strand_id
1 'polypeptide(L)'
;MRPDPNKKRREKTCAPVRRRKKRQNEAVQHYVARSGRDMSHLTYYFVFGTFKIAVVLQQIYHRYHHGQTKDARFEPFGAVAEALFQLAAARRP
;
A
#
# COMPACT_ATOMS: atom_id res chain seq x y z
N MET A 1 -17.06 5.38 46.14
CA MET A 1 -16.97 5.34 44.66
C MET A 1 -18.35 5.06 44.07
N ARG A 2 -18.92 5.99 43.28
CA ARG A 2 -20.13 5.69 42.48
C ARG A 2 -19.71 4.89 41.24
N PRO A 3 -20.40 3.79 40.87
CA PRO A 3 -20.05 3.04 39.67
C PRO A 3 -20.36 3.88 38.42
N ASP A 4 -19.37 3.98 37.53
CA ASP A 4 -19.41 4.82 36.33
C ASP A 4 -20.43 4.26 35.31
N PRO A 5 -21.51 4.99 34.96
CA PRO A 5 -22.61 4.48 34.12
C PRO A 5 -22.20 4.21 32.67
N ASN A 6 -21.00 4.62 32.26
CA ASN A 6 -20.51 4.49 30.89
C ASN A 6 -19.58 3.28 30.67
N LYS A 7 -19.40 2.41 31.67
CA LYS A 7 -18.52 1.23 31.55
C LYS A 7 -18.97 0.24 30.47
N LYS A 8 -20.29 0.07 30.28
CA LYS A 8 -20.87 -0.85 29.28
C LYS A 8 -20.75 -0.38 27.82
N ARG A 9 -20.39 0.89 27.57
CA ARG A 9 -20.32 1.44 26.19
C ARG A 9 -18.96 1.23 25.53
N ARG A 10 -17.91 1.05 26.33
CA ARG A 10 -16.53 0.86 25.84
C ARG A 10 -16.23 -0.58 25.39
N GLU A 11 -16.95 -1.56 25.92
CA GLU A 11 -16.79 -2.99 25.55
C GLU A 11 -17.46 -3.39 24.23
N LYS A 12 -18.30 -2.52 23.63
CA LYS A 12 -19.01 -2.82 22.38
C LYS A 12 -18.30 -2.37 21.10
N THR A 13 -16.98 -2.21 21.13
CA THR A 13 -16.24 -1.82 19.92
C THR A 13 -15.01 -2.69 19.73
N CYS A 14 -15.20 -3.81 19.05
CA CYS A 14 -14.45 -4.26 17.87
C CYS A 14 -14.80 -5.75 17.68
N ALA A 15 -15.80 -6.06 16.85
CA ALA A 15 -15.98 -7.44 16.42
C ALA A 15 -14.69 -7.88 15.69
N PRO A 16 -14.16 -9.10 15.92
CA PRO A 16 -12.96 -9.55 15.23
C PRO A 16 -13.28 -9.58 13.74
N VAL A 17 -12.67 -8.67 12.97
CA VAL A 17 -12.80 -8.68 11.52
C VAL A 17 -12.05 -9.92 11.04
N ARG A 18 -12.76 -11.05 10.87
CA ARG A 18 -12.26 -12.20 10.10
C ARG A 18 -12.02 -11.70 8.68
N ARG A 19 -10.84 -11.14 8.42
CA ARG A 19 -10.45 -10.66 7.10
C ARG A 19 -10.23 -11.86 6.20
N ARG A 20 -11.31 -12.35 5.56
CA ARG A 20 -11.18 -13.15 4.35
C ARG A 20 -10.39 -12.33 3.33
N LYS A 21 -9.29 -12.88 2.83
CA LYS A 21 -8.53 -12.28 1.74
C LYS A 21 -9.39 -12.39 0.48
N LYS A 22 -10.05 -11.30 0.10
CA LYS A 22 -10.86 -11.25 -1.13
C LYS A 22 -9.95 -11.44 -2.34
N ARG A 23 -10.44 -12.12 -3.37
CA ARG A 23 -9.75 -12.16 -4.68
C ARG A 23 -9.72 -10.73 -5.24
N GLN A 24 -8.69 -10.37 -6.02
CA GLN A 24 -8.52 -9.00 -6.51
C GLN A 24 -9.78 -8.47 -7.20
N ASN A 25 -10.39 -9.26 -8.08
CA ASN A 25 -11.61 -8.88 -8.78
C ASN A 25 -12.81 -8.63 -7.85
N GLU A 26 -12.95 -9.42 -6.79
CA GLU A 26 -14.03 -9.25 -5.82
C GLU A 26 -13.85 -7.99 -4.97
N ALA A 27 -12.59 -7.65 -4.64
CA ALA A 27 -12.27 -6.40 -3.96
C ALA A 27 -12.54 -5.17 -4.85
N VAL A 28 -12.18 -5.27 -6.14
CA VAL A 28 -12.43 -4.25 -7.16
C VAL A 28 -13.93 -4.04 -7.35
N GLN A 29 -14.71 -5.10 -7.59
CA GLN A 29 -16.16 -5.02 -7.77
C GLN A 29 -16.86 -4.41 -6.55
N HIS A 30 -16.46 -4.82 -5.34
CA HIS A 30 -17.01 -4.24 -4.11
C HIS A 30 -16.67 -2.75 -3.96
N TYR A 31 -15.48 -2.32 -4.42
CA TYR A 31 -15.11 -0.90 -4.43
C TYR A 31 -15.91 -0.11 -5.49
N VAL A 32 -16.09 -0.64 -6.71
CA VAL A 32 -16.95 -0.01 -7.74
C VAL A 32 -18.37 0.18 -7.20
N ALA A 33 -18.97 -0.90 -6.69
CA ALA A 33 -20.35 -0.89 -6.20
C ALA A 33 -20.58 0.15 -5.08
N ARG A 34 -19.56 0.41 -4.25
CA ARG A 34 -19.65 1.35 -3.14
C ARG A 34 -19.25 2.78 -3.49
N SER A 35 -18.37 2.96 -4.46
CA SER A 35 -17.81 4.28 -4.82
C SER A 35 -18.42 4.90 -6.08
N GLY A 36 -19.10 4.11 -6.92
CA GLY A 36 -19.64 4.54 -8.20
C GLY A 36 -18.58 4.95 -9.23
N ARG A 37 -17.30 4.68 -8.97
CA ARG A 37 -16.18 5.06 -9.85
C ARG A 37 -15.93 3.99 -10.91
N ASP A 38 -15.68 4.43 -12.13
CA ASP A 38 -15.17 3.56 -13.20
C ASP A 38 -13.73 3.13 -12.90
N MET A 39 -13.45 1.83 -13.07
CA MET A 39 -12.14 1.21 -12.87
C MET A 39 -11.57 0.59 -14.15
N SER A 40 -12.07 0.99 -15.32
CA SER A 40 -11.55 0.58 -16.63
C SER A 40 -10.04 0.86 -16.80
N HIS A 41 -9.52 1.91 -16.15
CA HIS A 41 -8.10 2.28 -16.18
C HIS A 41 -7.28 1.73 -15.00
N LEU A 42 -7.75 0.70 -14.29
CA LEU A 42 -7.06 0.17 -13.10
C LEU A 42 -5.61 -0.25 -13.38
N THR A 43 -5.34 -0.82 -14.55
CA THR A 43 -3.99 -1.21 -14.98
C THR A 43 -3.04 -0.01 -15.03
N TYR A 44 -3.50 1.13 -15.55
CA TYR A 44 -2.72 2.36 -15.59
C TYR A 44 -2.33 2.82 -14.18
N TYR A 45 -3.31 2.89 -13.26
CA TYR A 45 -3.05 3.30 -11.87
C TYR A 45 -2.16 2.32 -11.12
N PHE A 46 -2.25 1.03 -11.44
CA PHE A 46 -1.35 0.02 -10.90
C PHE A 46 0.10 0.28 -11.34
N VAL A 47 0.33 0.41 -12.65
CA VAL A 47 1.67 0.68 -13.20
C VAL A 47 2.23 2.00 -12.67
N PHE A 48 1.42 3.06 -12.64
CA PHE A 48 1.79 4.36 -12.08
C PHE A 48 2.14 4.27 -10.59
N GLY A 49 1.35 3.55 -9.80
CA GLY A 49 1.60 3.33 -8.39
C GLY A 49 2.93 2.59 -8.14
N THR A 50 3.16 1.49 -8.87
CA THR A 50 4.40 0.72 -8.78
C THR A 50 5.62 1.57 -9.18
N PHE A 51 5.52 2.31 -10.29
CA PHE A 51 6.57 3.22 -10.75
C PHE A 51 6.89 4.30 -9.71
N LYS A 52 5.87 4.93 -9.10
CA LYS A 52 6.10 5.94 -8.06
C LYS A 52 6.83 5.37 -6.84
N ILE A 53 6.50 4.15 -6.42
CA ILE A 53 7.19 3.49 -5.31
C ILE A 53 8.66 3.22 -5.69
N ALA A 54 8.90 2.72 -6.90
CA ALA A 54 10.26 2.49 -7.41
C ALA A 54 11.09 3.78 -7.40
N VAL A 55 10.54 4.90 -7.86
CA VAL A 55 11.22 6.21 -7.83
C VAL A 55 11.53 6.64 -6.40
N VAL A 56 10.60 6.49 -5.45
CA VAL A 56 10.86 6.85 -4.04
C VAL A 56 12.01 6.03 -3.47
N LEU A 57 12.05 4.72 -3.72
CA LEU A 57 13.15 3.87 -3.28
C LEU A 57 14.47 4.24 -3.95
N GLN A 58 14.46 4.53 -5.25
CA GLN A 58 15.63 4.99 -5.99
C GLN A 58 16.20 6.29 -5.41
N GLN A 59 15.33 7.23 -5.01
CA GLN A 59 15.75 8.50 -4.41
C GLN A 59 16.37 8.30 -3.01
N ILE A 60 15.81 7.38 -2.20
CA ILE A 60 16.40 7.03 -0.90
C ILE A 60 17.77 6.38 -1.10
N TYR A 61 17.87 5.42 -2.01
CA TYR A 61 19.14 4.76 -2.35
C TYR A 61 20.18 5.77 -2.86
N HIS A 62 19.79 6.69 -3.73
CA HIS A 62 20.68 7.73 -4.23
C HIS A 62 21.29 8.57 -3.10
N ARG A 63 20.47 8.99 -2.11
CA ARG A 63 20.95 9.75 -0.93
C ARG A 63 21.88 8.92 -0.05
N TYR A 64 21.61 7.63 0.11
CA TYR A 64 22.47 6.69 0.81
C TYR A 64 23.82 6.54 0.10
N HIS A 65 23.80 6.29 -1.22
CA HIS A 65 24.99 6.13 -2.05
C HIS A 65 25.89 7.38 -2.06
N HIS A 66 25.30 8.58 -2.01
CA HIS A 66 26.04 9.84 -1.93
C HIS A 66 26.50 10.20 -0.50
N GLY A 67 26.29 9.32 0.49
CA GLY A 67 26.74 9.52 1.87
C GLY A 67 25.95 10.58 2.65
N GLN A 68 24.82 11.06 2.13
CA GLN A 68 23.91 11.97 2.86
C GLN A 68 23.17 11.27 4.00
N THR A 69 23.04 9.94 3.91
CA THR A 69 22.58 9.08 5.01
C THR A 69 23.45 7.82 5.04
N LYS A 70 23.76 7.31 6.24
CA LYS A 70 24.67 6.16 6.44
C LYS A 70 23.96 4.90 6.95
N ASP A 71 22.64 4.89 6.91
CA ASP A 71 21.86 3.76 7.39
C ASP A 71 21.95 2.58 6.41
N ALA A 72 22.57 1.48 6.86
CA ALA A 72 22.74 0.27 6.07
C ALA A 72 21.42 -0.38 5.64
N ARG A 73 20.28 -0.05 6.27
CA ARG A 73 18.96 -0.54 5.85
C ARG A 73 18.55 -0.07 4.46
N PHE A 74 19.21 0.95 3.91
CA PHE A 74 18.92 1.52 2.58
C PHE A 74 19.81 0.96 1.46
N GLU A 75 20.83 0.18 1.80
CA GLU A 75 21.69 -0.51 0.84
C GLU A 75 20.91 -1.35 -0.19
N PRO A 76 19.91 -2.18 0.19
CA PRO A 76 19.19 -3.00 -0.78
C PRO A 76 18.20 -2.22 -1.66
N PHE A 77 17.92 -0.94 -1.36
CA PHE A 77 16.85 -0.20 -2.03
C PHE A 77 17.11 0.09 -3.50
N GLY A 78 18.36 0.06 -3.95
CA GLY A 78 18.68 0.14 -5.38
C GLY A 78 18.13 -1.07 -6.15
N ALA A 79 18.43 -2.28 -5.69
CA ALA A 79 17.94 -3.51 -6.30
C ALA A 79 16.40 -3.63 -6.20
N VAL A 80 15.81 -3.19 -5.09
CA VAL A 80 14.33 -3.19 -4.94
C VAL A 80 13.68 -2.19 -5.90
N ALA A 81 14.26 -1.00 -6.09
CA ALA A 81 13.76 -0.03 -7.05
C ALA A 81 13.80 -0.59 -8.48
N GLU A 82 14.90 -1.23 -8.87
CA GLU A 82 15.05 -1.87 -10.17
C GLU A 82 14.00 -2.95 -10.41
N ALA A 83 13.79 -3.85 -9.44
CA ALA A 83 12.79 -4.91 -9.53
C ALA A 83 11.37 -4.34 -9.70
N LEU A 84 11.05 -3.23 -9.03
CA LEU A 84 9.75 -2.56 -9.20
C LEU A 84 9.61 -1.87 -10.55
N PHE A 85 10.68 -1.29 -11.10
CA PHE A 85 10.67 -0.75 -12.47
C PHE A 85 10.42 -1.86 -13.50
N GLN A 86 11.07 -3.01 -13.35
CA GLN A 86 10.85 -4.17 -14.22
C GLN A 86 9.41 -4.69 -14.11
N LEU A 87 8.86 -4.77 -12.89
CA LEU A 87 7.47 -5.18 -12.67
C LEU A 87 6.47 -4.21 -13.33
N ALA A 88 6.72 -2.90 -13.22
CA ALA A 88 5.89 -1.89 -13.86
C ALA A 88 5.98 -1.98 -15.40
N ALA A 89 7.18 -2.18 -15.95
CA ALA A 89 7.40 -2.33 -17.37
C ALA A 89 6.72 -3.57 -17.95
N ALA A 90 6.77 -4.70 -17.24
CA ALA A 90 6.14 -5.95 -17.66
C ALA A 90 4.60 -5.90 -17.70
N ARG A 91 3.98 -4.91 -17.04
CA ARG A 91 2.52 -4.74 -16.96
C ARG A 91 2.03 -3.50 -17.70
N ARG A 92 2.90 -2.87 -18.49
CA ARG A 92 2.52 -1.76 -19.36
C ARG A 92 1.44 -2.25 -20.35
N PRO A 93 0.31 -1.55 -20.47
CA PRO A 93 -0.73 -1.88 -21.43
C PRO A 93 -0.29 -1.63 -22.87
#